data_AF-A0AAW4YBR3-F1
#
_entry.id   AF-A0AAW4YBR3-F1
#
_cell.length_a   1.000
_cell.length_b   1.000
_cell.length_c   1.000
_cell.angle_alpha   90.00
_cell.angle_beta   90.00
_cell.angle_gamma   90.00
#
_symmetry.space_group_name_H-M   'P 1'
#
loop_
_entity.id
_entity.type
_entity.pdbx_description
1 polymer ?
#
loop_
_entity_poly.entity_id
_entity_poly.type
_entity_poly.pdbx_seq_one_letter_code
_entity_poly.pdbx_strand_id
1 'polypeptide(L)'
;FEYLENGFDTDTLEGIQSSNTDVIANIEMLYQLATGINEPARELVEGLKLVTEFIQDEKATQEDYKALERKLNDLKASYYSLSK
;
A
#
# COMPACT_ATOMS: atom_id res chain seq x y z
N PHE A 1 16.96 -1.91 6.66
CA PHE A 1 16.51 -0.96 7.71
C PHE A 1 17.38 0.29 7.82
N GLU A 2 18.31 0.57 6.90
CA GLU A 2 19.23 1.73 6.94
C GLU A 2 18.60 3.06 6.43
N TYR A 3 17.40 3.00 5.85
CA TYR A 3 16.74 4.16 5.23
C TYR A 3 15.88 5.01 6.18
N LEU A 4 15.83 4.66 7.47
CA LEU A 4 14.99 5.35 8.47
C LEU A 4 15.72 6.49 9.20
N GLU A 5 17.02 6.68 8.98
CA GLU A 5 17.82 7.62 9.79
C GLU A 5 17.81 9.06 9.24
N ASN A 6 17.49 9.28 7.97
CA ASN A 6 17.78 10.56 7.30
C ASN A 6 16.59 11.41 6.88
N GLY A 7 15.40 11.18 7.44
CA GLY A 7 14.24 12.06 7.19
C GLY A 7 13.67 11.92 5.77
N PHE A 8 12.37 12.10 5.67
CA PHE A 8 11.60 11.85 4.46
C PHE A 8 11.63 13.09 3.55
N ASP A 9 12.38 13.04 2.45
CA ASP A 9 12.46 14.14 1.48
C ASP A 9 11.34 14.01 0.43
N THR A 10 10.46 15.00 0.39
CA THR A 10 9.30 15.06 -0.51
C THR A 10 9.68 15.26 -1.98
N ASP A 11 10.90 15.71 -2.25
CA ASP A 11 11.43 15.87 -3.61
C ASP A 11 11.67 14.52 -4.32
N THR A 12 11.74 13.42 -3.55
CA THR A 12 11.84 12.06 -4.08
C THR A 12 10.53 11.53 -4.67
N LEU A 13 9.39 12.20 -4.42
CA LEU A 13 8.06 11.75 -4.84
C LEU A 13 7.72 12.13 -6.29
N GLU A 14 8.28 13.23 -6.82
CA GLU A 14 7.97 13.70 -8.17
C GLU A 14 8.60 12.85 -9.28
N GLY A 15 9.51 11.93 -8.93
CA GLY A 15 10.20 11.04 -9.88
C GLY A 15 9.58 9.65 -10.07
N ILE A 16 8.52 9.29 -9.34
CA ILE A 16 7.93 7.93 -9.36
C ILE A 16 6.97 7.78 -10.56
N GLN A 17 7.45 8.12 -11.75
CA GLN A 17 6.86 7.73 -13.03
C GLN A 17 7.90 6.98 -13.85
N SER A 18 8.06 5.67 -13.63
CA SER A 18 8.33 4.71 -14.72
C SER A 18 8.21 3.26 -14.25
N SER A 19 6.99 2.73 -14.32
CA SER A 19 6.64 1.40 -14.87
C SER A 19 7.37 0.11 -14.44
N ASN A 20 8.18 0.07 -13.37
CA ASN A 20 8.77 -1.18 -12.85
C ASN A 20 9.23 -1.06 -11.38
N THR A 21 8.48 -0.35 -10.54
CA THR A 21 8.82 -0.26 -9.11
C THR A 21 8.59 -1.62 -8.43
N ASP A 22 9.63 -2.13 -7.78
CA ASP A 22 9.60 -3.33 -6.95
C ASP A 22 8.36 -3.32 -6.02
N VAL A 23 7.59 -4.41 -6.01
CA VAL A 23 6.38 -4.54 -5.18
C VAL A 23 6.71 -4.24 -3.71
N ILE A 24 7.92 -4.60 -3.27
CA ILE A 24 8.42 -4.31 -1.93
C ILE A 24 8.58 -2.80 -1.71
N ALA A 25 9.18 -2.07 -2.64
CA ALA A 25 9.37 -0.63 -2.53
C ALA A 25 8.04 0.15 -2.49
N ASN A 26 7.02 -0.31 -3.22
CA ASN A 26 5.67 0.27 -3.13
C ASN A 26 5.05 0.05 -1.74
N ILE A 27 5.27 -1.12 -1.14
CA ILE A 27 4.74 -1.44 0.19
C ILE A 27 5.47 -0.66 1.28
N GLU A 28 6.80 -0.51 1.18
CA GLU A 28 7.60 0.33 2.08
C GLU A 28 7.09 1.78 2.09
N MET A 29 6.78 2.32 0.91
CA MET A 29 6.20 3.66 0.77
C MET A 29 4.80 3.76 1.42
N LEU A 30 3.96 2.74 1.25
CA LEU A 30 2.64 2.69 1.91
C LEU A 30 2.78 2.66 3.44
N TYR A 31 3.73 1.92 3.98
CA TYR A 31 4.02 1.89 5.41
C TYR A 31 4.47 3.26 5.93
N GLN A 32 5.38 3.93 5.21
CA GLN A 32 5.83 5.28 5.57
C GLN A 32 4.67 6.27 5.60
N LEU A 33 3.83 6.27 4.56
CA LEU A 33 2.64 7.12 4.52
C LEU A 33 1.67 6.81 5.68
N ALA A 34 1.45 5.52 5.99
CA ALA A 34 0.58 5.11 7.09
C ALA A 34 1.05 5.63 8.46
N THR A 35 2.37 5.70 8.71
CA THR A 35 2.90 6.23 9.98
C THR A 35 2.65 7.73 10.17
N GLY A 36 2.43 8.48 9.09
CA GLY A 36 2.14 9.92 9.12
C GLY A 36 0.66 10.27 9.31
N ILE A 37 -0.24 9.28 9.29
CA ILE A 37 -1.68 9.51 9.36
C ILE A 37 -2.16 9.33 10.81
N ASN A 38 -2.59 10.43 11.44
CA ASN A 38 -3.35 10.36 12.68
C ASN A 38 -4.77 9.86 12.38
N GLU A 39 -5.17 8.78 13.05
CA GLU A 39 -6.47 8.11 12.87
C GLU A 39 -6.76 7.71 11.41
N PRO A 40 -6.01 6.74 10.85
CA PRO A 40 -6.21 6.32 9.48
C PRO A 40 -7.61 5.74 9.28
N ALA A 41 -8.21 6.09 8.13
CA ALA A 41 -9.47 5.47 7.70
C ALA A 41 -9.32 3.95 7.68
N ARG A 42 -10.40 3.24 8.03
CA ARG A 42 -10.41 1.78 8.15
C ARG A 42 -9.95 1.11 6.85
N GLU A 43 -10.31 1.67 5.71
CA GLU A 43 -9.96 1.15 4.39
C GLU A 43 -8.44 1.19 4.12
N LEU A 44 -7.74 2.19 4.64
CA LEU A 44 -6.28 2.29 4.50
C LEU A 44 -5.58 1.22 5.36
N VAL A 45 -6.07 1.00 6.58
CA VAL A 45 -5.54 -0.03 7.48
C VAL A 45 -5.77 -1.43 6.90
N GLU A 46 -7.00 -1.70 6.43
CA GLU A 46 -7.36 -3.00 5.88
C GLU A 46 -6.64 -3.27 4.55
N GLY A 47 -6.50 -2.25 3.69
CA GLY A 47 -5.79 -2.35 2.42
C GLY A 47 -4.32 -2.71 2.62
N LEU A 48 -3.63 -2.01 3.53
CA LEU A 48 -2.22 -2.29 3.83
C LEU A 48 -2.03 -3.69 4.43
N LYS A 49 -2.94 -4.13 5.30
CA LYS A 49 -2.94 -5.47 5.87
C LYS A 49 -3.07 -6.55 4.79
N LEU A 50 -4.06 -6.43 3.90
CA LEU A 50 -4.30 -7.42 2.84
C LEU A 50 -3.11 -7.57 1.89
N VAL A 51 -2.49 -6.46 1.49
CA VAL A 51 -1.31 -6.49 0.63
C VAL A 51 -0.13 -7.13 1.36
N THR A 52 0.06 -6.82 2.63
CA THR A 52 1.13 -7.38 3.45
C THR A 52 0.98 -8.90 3.65
N GLU A 53 -0.22 -9.37 3.94
CA GLU A 53 -0.51 -10.80 4.08
C GLU A 53 -0.25 -11.55 2.77
N PHE A 54 -0.64 -10.96 1.63
CA PHE A 54 -0.44 -11.56 0.32
C PHE A 54 1.04 -11.69 -0.06
N ILE A 55 1.87 -10.67 0.20
CA ILE A 55 3.31 -10.75 -0.13
C ILE A 55 4.10 -11.69 0.80
N GLN A 56 3.58 -11.98 1.99
CA GLN A 56 4.19 -12.94 2.91
C GLN A 56 3.83 -14.39 2.57
N ASP A 57 2.81 -14.61 1.74
CA ASP A 57 2.43 -15.94 1.27
C ASP A 57 3.23 -16.34 0.03
N GLU A 58 4.30 -17.10 0.25
CA GLU A 58 5.15 -17.66 -0.81
C GLU A 58 4.41 -18.65 -1.74
N LYS A 59 3.20 -19.09 -1.37
CA LYS A 59 2.36 -20.02 -2.13
C LYS A 59 1.13 -19.36 -2.74
N ALA A 60 1.03 -18.03 -2.66
CA ALA A 60 -0.09 -17.28 -3.22
C ALA A 60 -0.31 -17.65 -4.68
N THR A 61 -1.55 -18.00 -5.01
CA THR A 61 -1.93 -18.40 -6.36
C THR A 61 -2.53 -17.23 -7.15
N GLN A 62 -2.74 -17.43 -8.45
CA GLN A 62 -3.44 -16.45 -9.28
C GLN A 62 -4.90 -16.20 -8.81
N GLU A 63 -5.55 -17.20 -8.21
CA GLU A 63 -6.89 -17.03 -7.66
C GLU A 63 -6.86 -16.17 -6.38
N ASP A 64 -5.82 -16.32 -5.55
CA ASP A 64 -5.61 -15.46 -4.38
C ASP A 64 -5.35 -14.00 -4.80
N TYR A 65 -4.62 -13.79 -5.89
CA TYR A 65 -4.43 -12.46 -6.48
C TYR A 65 -5.77 -11.84 -6.91
N LYS A 66 -6.63 -12.59 -7.62
CA LYS A 66 -7.96 -12.09 -8.05
C LYS A 66 -8.84 -11.78 -6.85
N ALA A 67 -8.77 -12.59 -5.79
CA ALA A 67 -9.49 -12.35 -4.55
C ALA A 67 -8.98 -11.09 -3.83
N LEU A 68 -7.66 -10.87 -3.79
CA LEU A 68 -7.05 -9.65 -3.27
C LEU A 68 -7.49 -8.43 -4.07
N GLU A 69 -7.37 -8.47 -5.40
CA GLU A 69 -7.74 -7.38 -6.30
C GLU A 69 -9.20 -6.96 -6.11
N ARG A 70 -10.12 -7.93 -6.00
CA ARG A 70 -11.53 -7.66 -5.72
C ARG A 70 -11.73 -6.93 -4.39
N LYS A 71 -11.10 -7.42 -3.31
CA LYS A 71 -11.19 -6.80 -1.98
C LYS A 71 -10.63 -5.38 -1.97
N LEU A 72 -9.49 -5.15 -2.64
CA LEU A 72 -8.89 -3.82 -2.75
C LEU A 72 -9.79 -2.86 -3.55
N ASN A 73 -10.45 -3.35 -4.61
CA ASN A 73 -11.43 -2.55 -5.36
C ASN A 73 -12.66 -2.19 -4.53
N ASP A 74 -13.15 -3.10 -3.69
CA ASP A 74 -14.26 -2.83 -2.76
C ASP A 74 -13.86 -1.78 -1.71
N LEU A 75 -12.65 -1.90 -1.13
CA LEU A 75 -12.10 -0.90 -0.19
C LEU A 75 -11.91 0.46 -0.86
N LYS A 76 -11.41 0.48 -2.09
CA LYS A 76 -11.28 1.70 -2.91
C LYS A 76 -12.64 2.37 -3.10
N ALA A 77 -13.66 1.60 -3.47
CA ALA A 77 -15.01 2.13 -3.66
C ALA A 77 -15.58 2.71 -2.35
N SER A 78 -15.42 2.00 -1.23
CA SER A 78 -15.84 2.48 0.11
C SER A 78 -15.14 3.79 0.46
N TYR A 79 -13.81 3.82 0.39
CA TYR A 79 -12.99 4.98 0.74
C TYR A 79 -13.36 6.22 -0.07
N TYR A 80 -13.50 6.07 -1.39
CA TYR A 80 -13.87 7.21 -2.26
C TYR A 80 -15.36 7.57 -2.24
N SER A 81 -16.23 6.67 -1.76
CA SER A 81 -17.64 7.00 -1.51
C SER A 81 -17.82 7.83 -0.25
N LEU A 82 -16.96 7.65 0.76
CA LEU A 82 -16.91 8.44 1.99
C LEU A 82 -16.40 9.88 1.74
N SER A 83 -15.59 10.07 0.71
CA SER A 83 -15.03 11.38 0.32
C SER A 83 -15.87 12.15 -0.71
N LYS A 84 -17.11 11.73 -0.98
CA LYS A 84 -18.00 12.32 -2.01
C LYS A 84 -19.21 13.03 -1.44
#